data_AF-A0A971KN35-F1
#
_entry.id   AF-A0A971KN35-F1
#
_cell.length_a   1.000
_cell.length_b   1.000
_cell.length_c   1.000
_cell.angle_alpha   90.00
_cell.angle_beta   90.00
_cell.angle_gamma   90.00
#
_symmetry.space_group_name_H-M   'P 1'
#
loop_
_entity.id
_entity.type
_entity.pdbx_description
1 polymer ?
#
loop_
_entity_poly.entity_id
_entity_poly.type
_entity_poly.pdbx_seq_one_letter_code
_entity_poly.pdbx_strand_id
1 'polypeptide(L)'
;DDFGTGYSSLSYLNEMSVNELKIDRSFIWDIERNDKNKLISNTIIVLAKQLGLRVIAEGVENSEQLYILKEMNCDIAQGYHFSRPVTKERIDEMILESHAKA
;
A
#
# COMPACT_ATOMS: atom_id res chain seq x y z
N ASP A 1 -7.86 6.37 -3.15
CA ASP A 1 -7.39 6.28 -1.76
C ASP A 1 -8.32 5.35 -1.00
N ASP A 2 -7.83 4.70 0.06
CA ASP A 2 -8.63 3.84 0.96
C ASP A 2 -9.49 2.77 0.23
N PHE A 3 -8.96 2.13 -0.82
CA PHE A 3 -9.74 1.17 -1.60
C PHE A 3 -10.03 -0.09 -0.78
N GLY A 4 -11.30 -0.49 -0.76
CA GLY A 4 -11.86 -1.61 -0.01
C GLY A 4 -12.73 -1.19 1.19
N THR A 5 -12.69 0.07 1.64
CA THR A 5 -13.59 0.61 2.68
C THR A 5 -14.67 1.51 2.08
N GLY A 6 -15.82 1.66 2.75
CA GLY A 6 -16.93 2.52 2.29
C GLY A 6 -17.46 2.20 0.89
N TYR A 7 -17.63 3.23 0.05
CA TYR A 7 -18.05 3.10 -1.35
C TYR A 7 -16.87 2.75 -2.26
N SER A 8 -16.41 1.50 -2.17
CA SER A 8 -15.43 0.94 -3.11
C SER A 8 -16.12 0.46 -4.38
N SER A 9 -16.18 1.33 -5.38
CA SER A 9 -16.86 1.02 -6.65
C SER A 9 -15.88 0.62 -7.73
N LEU A 10 -16.02 -0.62 -8.21
CA LEU A 10 -15.32 -1.12 -9.39
C LEU A 10 -15.70 -0.35 -10.67
N SER A 11 -16.95 0.14 -10.76
CA SER A 11 -17.38 0.91 -11.92
C SER A 11 -16.65 2.26 -11.99
N TYR A 12 -16.53 2.95 -10.85
CA TYR A 12 -15.76 4.19 -10.78
C TYR A 12 -14.27 3.94 -11.05
N LEU A 13 -13.70 2.87 -10.49
CA LEU A 13 -12.31 2.51 -10.75
C LEU A 13 -12.03 2.31 -12.25
N ASN A 14 -12.98 1.73 -12.98
CA ASN A 14 -12.87 1.48 -14.42
C ASN A 14 -13.09 2.74 -15.28
N GLU A 15 -13.89 3.70 -14.81
CA GLU A 15 -14.18 4.94 -15.54
C GLU A 15 -13.14 6.04 -15.29
N MET A 16 -12.48 6.01 -14.14
CA MET A 16 -11.52 7.02 -13.75
C MET A 16 -10.15 6.81 -14.42
N SER A 17 -9.56 7.90 -14.91
CA SER A 17 -8.18 7.94 -15.40
C SER A 17 -7.18 8.00 -14.22
N VAL A 18 -7.08 6.91 -13.45
CA VAL A 18 -6.11 6.77 -12.36
C VAL A 18 -4.95 5.87 -12.79
N ASN A 19 -3.80 6.03 -12.13
CA ASN A 19 -2.61 5.19 -12.36
C ASN A 19 -2.26 4.32 -11.16
N GLU A 20 -2.88 4.57 -10.01
CA GLU A 20 -2.52 3.97 -8.73
C GLU A 20 -3.75 3.65 -7.90
N LEU A 21 -3.69 2.55 -7.16
CA LEU A 21 -4.69 2.11 -6.20
C LEU A 21 -4.02 1.89 -4.85
N LYS A 22 -4.49 2.60 -3.83
CA LYS A 22 -4.04 2.43 -2.44
C LYS A 22 -5.00 1.51 -1.68
N ILE A 23 -4.47 0.46 -1.05
CA ILE A 23 -5.22 -0.49 -0.22
C ILE A 23 -5.29 0.09 1.19
N ASP A 24 -6.51 0.23 1.70
CA ASP A 24 -6.76 0.74 3.04
C ASP A 24 -6.03 -0.10 4.11
N ARG A 25 -5.47 0.58 5.11
CA ARG A 25 -4.73 -0.04 6.23
C ARG A 25 -5.50 -1.11 6.99
N SER A 26 -6.83 -1.07 7.00
CA SER A 26 -7.67 -2.06 7.68
C SER A 26 -7.53 -3.46 7.10
N PHE A 27 -7.14 -3.58 5.82
CA PHE A 27 -6.82 -4.87 5.18
C PHE A 27 -5.38 -5.31 5.40
N ILE A 28 -4.49 -4.37 5.74
CA ILE A 28 -3.07 -4.65 6.03
C ILE A 28 -2.88 -4.98 7.51
N TRP A 29 -3.72 -4.41 8.37
CA TRP A 29 -3.72 -4.68 9.81
C TRP A 29 -3.89 -6.18 10.07
N ASP A 30 -2.94 -6.75 10.83
CA ASP A 30 -2.86 -8.18 11.18
C ASP A 30 -2.95 -9.14 9.97
N ILE A 31 -2.52 -8.73 8.77
CA ILE A 31 -2.56 -9.57 7.55
C ILE A 31 -1.79 -10.89 7.71
N GLU A 32 -0.80 -10.94 8.60
CA GLU A 32 -0.05 -12.13 8.99
C GLU A 32 -0.93 -13.20 9.66
N ARG A 33 -1.96 -12.78 10.40
CA ARG A 33 -2.82 -13.63 11.25
C ARG A 33 -4.26 -13.71 10.78
N ASN A 34 -4.66 -12.85 9.85
CA ASN A 34 -6.02 -12.76 9.35
C ASN A 34 -6.09 -13.18 7.88
N ASP A 35 -6.45 -14.44 7.64
CA ASP A 35 -6.53 -15.00 6.28
C ASP A 35 -7.58 -14.32 5.41
N LYS A 36 -8.62 -13.72 6.00
CA LYS A 36 -9.62 -12.94 5.25
C LYS A 36 -8.99 -11.64 4.73
N ASN A 37 -8.24 -10.94 5.58
CA ASN A 37 -7.50 -9.73 5.18
C ASN A 37 -6.44 -10.06 4.12
N LYS A 38 -5.75 -11.18 4.28
CA LYS A 38 -4.77 -11.72 3.31
C LYS A 38 -5.42 -11.98 1.94
N LEU A 39 -6.57 -12.67 1.93
CA LEU A 39 -7.33 -12.98 0.71
C LEU A 39 -7.84 -11.71 0.01
N ILE A 40 -8.43 -10.78 0.76
CA ILE A 40 -8.98 -9.54 0.20
C ILE A 40 -7.85 -8.68 -0.36
N SER A 41 -6.76 -8.47 0.38
CA SER A 41 -5.59 -7.72 -0.08
C SER A 41 -5.02 -8.32 -1.36
N ASN A 42 -4.82 -9.64 -1.41
CA ASN A 42 -4.35 -10.31 -2.62
C ASN A 42 -5.31 -10.13 -3.81
N THR A 43 -6.62 -10.21 -3.57
CA THR A 43 -7.63 -9.99 -4.61
C THR A 43 -7.57 -8.58 -5.17
N ILE A 44 -7.45 -7.57 -4.31
CA ILE A 44 -7.30 -6.17 -4.70
C ILE A 44 -6.00 -5.96 -5.50
N ILE A 45 -4.89 -6.54 -5.05
CA ILE A 45 -3.59 -6.46 -5.75
C ILE A 45 -3.74 -7.05 -7.17
N VAL A 46 -4.25 -8.27 -7.30
CA VAL A 46 -4.41 -8.93 -8.60
C VAL A 46 -5.30 -8.11 -9.54
N LEU A 47 -6.44 -7.61 -9.05
CA LEU A 47 -7.34 -6.78 -9.84
C LEU A 47 -6.65 -5.50 -10.33
N ALA A 48 -6.01 -4.76 -9.43
CA ALA A 48 -5.35 -3.51 -9.78
C ALA A 48 -4.24 -3.72 -10.82
N LYS A 49 -3.46 -4.81 -10.68
CA LYS A 49 -2.45 -5.20 -11.68
C LYS A 49 -3.06 -5.51 -13.04
N GLN A 50 -4.19 -6.22 -13.08
CA GLN A 50 -4.91 -6.52 -14.33
C GLN A 50 -5.44 -5.26 -15.01
N LEU A 51 -5.80 -4.24 -14.23
CA LEU A 51 -6.19 -2.92 -14.73
C LEU A 51 -5.00 -2.02 -15.09
N GLY A 52 -3.76 -2.51 -14.98
CA GLY A 52 -2.54 -1.75 -15.26
C GLY A 52 -2.23 -0.66 -14.22
N LEU A 53 -2.78 -0.77 -13.01
CA LEU A 53 -2.58 0.17 -11.92
C LEU A 53 -1.40 -0.26 -11.03
N ARG A 54 -0.63 0.70 -10.55
CA ARG A 54 0.31 0.47 -9.45
C ARG A 54 -0.43 0.30 -8.13
N VAL A 55 0.01 -0.61 -7.29
CA VAL A 55 -0.64 -0.91 -6.00
C VAL A 55 0.21 -0.44 -4.84
N ILE A 56 -0.40 0.33 -3.94
CA ILE A 56 0.23 0.83 -2.72
C ILE A 56 -0.51 0.22 -1.52
N ALA A 57 0.19 -0.50 -0.66
CA ALA A 57 -0.37 -0.98 0.61
C ALA A 57 -0.09 0.04 1.73
N GLU A 58 -1.14 0.47 2.43
CA GLU A 58 -1.03 1.43 3.53
C GLU A 58 -1.03 0.76 4.90
N GLY A 59 -0.37 1.40 5.87
CA GLY A 59 -0.36 0.93 7.25
C GLY A 59 0.54 -0.28 7.49
N VAL A 60 1.63 -0.42 6.74
CA VAL A 60 2.65 -1.46 7.01
C VAL A 60 3.45 -1.08 8.25
N GLU A 61 3.33 -1.86 9.32
CA GLU A 61 3.94 -1.58 10.62
C GLU A 61 5.15 -2.47 10.92
N ASN A 62 5.24 -3.66 10.32
CA ASN A 62 6.30 -4.62 10.60
C ASN A 62 6.84 -5.34 9.34
N SER A 63 7.96 -6.05 9.51
CA SER A 63 8.64 -6.74 8.42
C SER A 63 7.88 -7.97 7.90
N GLU A 64 7.04 -8.60 8.73
CA GLU A 64 6.24 -9.76 8.34
C GLU A 64 5.12 -9.34 7.38
N GLN A 65 4.43 -8.23 7.67
CA GLN A 65 3.47 -7.59 6.79
C GLN A 65 4.11 -7.21 5.45
N LEU A 66 5.29 -6.58 5.49
CA LEU A 66 6.03 -6.23 4.28
C LEU A 66 6.40 -7.48 3.45
N TYR A 67 6.84 -8.56 4.09
CA TYR A 67 7.18 -9.81 3.42
C TYR A 67 5.96 -10.40 2.71
N ILE A 68 4.82 -10.50 3.40
CA ILE A 68 3.56 -11.01 2.81
C ILE A 68 3.15 -10.17 1.60
N LEU A 69 3.22 -8.84 1.70
CA LEU A 69 2.87 -7.94 0.61
C LEU A 69 3.80 -8.09 -0.60
N LYS A 70 5.10 -8.34 -0.37
CA LYS A 70 6.05 -8.64 -1.44
C LYS A 70 5.72 -9.95 -2.15
N GLU A 71 5.39 -11.00 -1.40
CA GLU A 71 4.97 -12.30 -1.98
C GLU A 71 3.69 -12.18 -2.81
N MET A 72 2.80 -11.24 -2.44
CA MET A 72 1.60 -10.91 -3.23
C MET A 72 1.88 -10.02 -4.45
N ASN A 73 3.14 -9.63 -4.70
CA ASN A 73 3.55 -8.71 -5.77
C ASN A 73 2.97 -7.28 -5.64
N CYS A 74 2.79 -6.79 -4.41
CA CYS A 74 2.48 -5.38 -4.17
C CYS A 74 3.66 -4.48 -4.60
N ASP A 75 3.39 -3.35 -5.27
CA ASP A 75 4.45 -2.49 -5.83
C ASP A 75 5.13 -1.64 -4.75
N ILE A 76 4.31 -1.01 -3.91
CA ILE A 76 4.75 0.00 -2.95
C ILE A 76 4.11 -0.30 -1.60
N ALA A 77 4.89 -0.15 -0.53
CA ALA A 77 4.43 -0.26 0.84
C ALA A 77 4.66 1.07 1.57
N GLN A 78 3.64 1.54 2.28
CA GLN A 78 3.69 2.74 3.10
C GLN A 78 3.30 2.38 4.54
N GLY A 79 4.09 2.83 5.52
CA GLY A 79 3.71 2.73 6.92
C GLY A 79 4.87 2.94 7.89
N TYR A 80 4.57 2.80 9.18
CA TYR A 80 5.51 3.06 10.27
C TYR A 80 6.71 2.13 10.30
N HIS A 81 6.64 1.00 9.60
CA HIS A 81 7.80 0.15 9.36
C HIS A 81 8.97 0.91 8.72
N PHE A 82 8.68 1.88 7.84
CA PHE A 82 9.68 2.69 7.16
C PHE A 82 9.95 3.99 7.89
N SER A 83 8.89 4.74 8.18
CA SER A 83 8.96 6.01 8.90
C SER A 83 7.59 6.36 9.44
N ARG A 84 7.58 6.99 10.61
CA ARG A 84 6.41 7.77 11.06
C ARG A 84 6.29 9.04 10.21
N PRO A 85 5.12 9.70 10.19
CA PRO A 85 5.00 11.06 9.68
C PRO A 85 6.01 11.96 10.37
N VAL A 86 6.75 12.74 9.57
CA VAL A 86 7.83 13.61 10.03
C VAL A 86 7.49 15.06 9.74
N THR A 87 8.19 15.98 10.41
CA THR A 87 8.08 17.40 10.09
C THR A 87 8.71 17.69 8.73
N LYS A 88 8.43 18.88 8.20
CA LYS A 88 9.03 19.36 6.95
C LYS A 88 10.56 19.36 7.03
N GLU A 89 11.11 19.87 8.12
CA GLU A 89 12.56 19.97 8.29
C GLU A 89 13.21 18.59 8.26
N ARG A 90 12.56 17.62 8.90
CA ARG A 90 13.05 16.24 8.92
C ARG A 90 12.93 15.54 7.56
N ILE A 91 11.90 15.83 6.76
CA ILE A 91 11.81 15.24 5.42
C ILE A 91 12.88 15.80 4.47
N ASP A 92 13.22 17.08 4.60
CA ASP A 92 14.30 17.71 3.82
C ASP A 92 15.65 17.01 4.09
N GLU A 93 15.96 16.73 5.36
CA GLU A 93 17.14 15.95 5.75
C GLU A 93 17.14 14.54 5.16
N MET A 94 16.01 13.82 5.26
CA MET A 94 15.89 12.45 4.76
C MET A 94 16.10 12.36 3.25
N ILE A 95 15.57 13.31 2.49
CA ILE A 95 15.75 13.37 1.03
C ILE A 95 17.23 13.57 0.70
N LEU A 96 17.91 14.52 1.35
CA LEU A 96 19.34 14.76 1.14
C LEU A 96 20.20 13.53 1.48
N GLU A 97 19.92 12.85 2.59
CA GLU A 97 20.64 11.63 2.99
C GLU A 97 20.45 10.47 1.99
N SER A 98 19.24 10.32 1.42
CA SER A 98 18.94 9.25 0.47
C SER A 98 19.66 9.41 -0.87
N HIS A 99 19.80 10.64 -1.36
CA HIS A 99 20.56 10.93 -2.58
C HIS A 99 22.08 10.77 -2.41
N ALA A 100 22.60 10.91 -1.18
CA ALA A 100 24.02 10.70 -0.89
C ALA A 100 24.41 9.22 -0.81
N LYS A 101 23.44 8.30 -0.68
CA LYS A 101 23.65 6.85 -0.55
C LYS A 101 23.37 6.07 -1.85
N ALA A 102 22.83 6.72 -2.87
CA ALA A 102 22.57 6.16 -4.21
C ALA A 102 23.75 6.44 -5.15
#